data_AF-A0A972N408-F1
#
_entry.id   AF-A0A972N408-F1
#
_cell.length_a   1.000
_cell.length_b   1.000
_cell.length_c   1.000
_cell.angle_alpha   90.00
_cell.angle_beta   90.00
_cell.angle_gamma   90.00
#
_symmetry.space_group_name_H-M   'P 1'
#
loop_
_entity.id
_entity.type
_entity.pdbx_description
1 polymer ?
#
loop_
_entity_poly.entity_id
_entity_poly.type
_entity_poly.pdbx_seq_one_letter_code
_entity_poly.pdbx_strand_id
1 'polypeptide(L)'
;MNRIILICLIIFSSFSNIYALTPKDFIKELYEEILDRGASESEIDYWYSRIEEGKSAAYIIKSFLKSKEYRNKNDNDEEYIKSLYHVILEREPDEEGFEYWLSQMRENNIHRTQIFYKFLFSPEFSDLMENKYHITPYTKEDKLIAFIERFYNILFDRDAEYGGIEYWKNALLNGEKSAAEMANYFFFSEEFEEKDYDNEEFVKLAYRTLLDREADQGGLDFWVSLLDRGFDKRELIREFISSDEFLNLLNEYGLTERKGNGVPDFAKPIGEIKKIPETYGSWGEYETVKKSLKGNYGKDITIFYPKNAQKVPTIFFSPGWYDNQSVSYKKYEVLLNFIASKGYAVVFVPYSRSYELYKEVREGFIEAAIGYSGIIDTSKVGFLGFSSGGGVITSISYYLYEKYGWGEEGRFLFYLSPWYDFGMKEYADRGEYLLAHFPSNTKIIMQRYDRDEDDPRTLIDIYRHINIPNSEKDFILVRSSPNYPALHTIPYSPSYGADALDYYVIFRFIDALSRYTFFNDQEAKRVALGNGAREQVKLTQGLNDVEVTDYPERLLDIKPSDEYAYPCIRDINPRKDFCYDFIIE
;
A
#
# COMPACT_ATOMS: atom_id res chain seq x y z
N MET A 1 -62.19 56.01 -9.99
CA MET A 1 -61.58 55.07 -9.01
C MET A 1 -60.77 53.92 -9.64
N ASN A 2 -60.81 53.69 -10.96
CA ASN A 2 -60.02 52.63 -11.64
C ASN A 2 -58.89 53.12 -12.56
N ARG A 3 -58.33 54.31 -12.32
CA ARG A 3 -57.13 54.79 -13.04
C ARG A 3 -55.96 55.20 -12.13
N ILE A 4 -56.15 55.20 -10.81
CA ILE A 4 -55.09 55.46 -9.82
C ILE A 4 -54.47 54.14 -9.32
N ILE A 5 -55.24 53.05 -9.29
CA ILE A 5 -54.74 51.72 -8.88
C ILE A 5 -53.86 51.08 -9.97
N LEU A 6 -54.11 51.36 -11.26
CA LEU A 6 -53.27 50.86 -12.35
C LEU A 6 -51.94 51.63 -12.49
N ILE A 7 -51.85 52.84 -11.92
CA ILE A 7 -50.61 53.61 -11.87
C ILE A 7 -49.77 53.18 -10.65
N CYS A 8 -50.37 52.71 -9.55
CA CYS A 8 -49.60 52.12 -8.44
C CYS A 8 -49.01 50.74 -8.74
N LEU A 9 -49.62 49.94 -9.63
CA LEU A 9 -49.08 48.62 -10.03
C LEU A 9 -48.01 48.68 -11.13
N ILE A 10 -47.86 49.82 -11.81
CA ILE A 10 -46.79 50.04 -12.81
C ILE A 10 -45.63 50.87 -12.20
N ILE A 11 -45.82 51.49 -11.03
CA ILE A 11 -44.75 52.20 -10.31
C ILE A 11 -43.99 51.29 -9.32
N PHE A 12 -44.51 50.10 -8.98
CA PHE A 12 -43.74 49.09 -8.23
C PHE A 12 -42.85 48.19 -9.11
N SER A 13 -42.97 48.26 -10.45
CA SER A 13 -42.06 47.56 -11.37
C SER A 13 -40.97 48.46 -11.97
N SER A 14 -40.78 49.66 -11.43
CA SER A 14 -39.74 50.59 -11.91
C SER A 14 -39.02 51.39 -10.80
N PHE A 15 -38.98 50.84 -9.58
CA PHE A 15 -38.16 51.35 -8.47
C PHE A 15 -37.46 50.22 -7.69
N SER A 16 -36.97 49.19 -8.38
CA SER A 16 -35.81 48.45 -7.87
C SER A 16 -34.59 49.16 -8.43
N ASN A 17 -34.09 50.13 -7.67
CA ASN A 17 -32.71 50.56 -7.84
C ASN A 17 -31.84 49.31 -7.98
N ILE A 18 -30.93 49.39 -8.94
CA ILE A 18 -29.84 48.47 -9.24
C ILE A 18 -28.91 48.42 -8.01
N TYR A 19 -29.39 47.85 -6.91
CA TYR A 19 -28.55 47.39 -5.83
C TYR A 19 -28.21 45.95 -6.18
N ALA A 20 -26.95 45.72 -6.55
CA ALA A 20 -26.42 44.37 -6.54
C ALA A 20 -26.71 43.76 -5.17
N LEU A 21 -27.20 42.51 -5.15
CA LEU A 21 -27.43 41.83 -3.88
C LEU A 21 -26.10 41.71 -3.14
N THR A 22 -26.17 41.80 -1.83
CA THR A 22 -24.99 41.82 -0.99
C THR A 22 -24.71 40.44 -0.41
N PRO A 23 -23.48 40.17 0.05
CA PRO A 23 -23.21 38.97 0.81
C PRO A 23 -24.11 38.79 2.05
N LYS A 24 -24.63 39.89 2.61
CA LYS A 24 -25.60 39.84 3.72
C LYS A 24 -26.98 39.35 3.29
N ASP A 25 -27.37 39.54 2.04
CA ASP A 25 -28.65 39.06 1.53
C ASP A 25 -28.61 37.55 1.32
N PHE A 26 -27.52 37.03 0.75
CA PHE A 26 -27.25 35.58 0.71
C PHE A 26 -27.37 34.93 2.10
N ILE A 27 -26.77 35.53 3.13
CA ILE A 27 -26.85 34.98 4.50
C ILE A 27 -28.29 34.94 5.01
N LYS A 28 -29.11 35.95 4.74
CA LYS A 28 -30.53 35.95 5.15
C LYS A 28 -31.29 34.82 4.47
N GLU A 29 -31.06 34.63 3.17
CA GLU A 29 -31.67 33.55 2.39
C GLU A 29 -31.28 32.17 2.95
N LEU A 30 -30.03 31.96 3.39
CA LEU A 30 -29.66 30.71 4.04
C LEU A 30 -30.47 30.43 5.32
N TYR A 31 -30.74 31.44 6.14
CA TYR A 31 -31.58 31.26 7.33
C TYR A 31 -33.04 30.97 6.97
N GLU A 32 -33.58 31.67 5.97
CA GLU A 32 -34.97 31.52 5.55
C GLU A 32 -35.20 30.17 4.86
N GLU A 33 -34.32 29.76 3.95
CA GLU A 33 -34.49 28.57 3.11
C GLU A 33 -33.95 27.28 3.75
N ILE A 34 -32.86 27.34 4.54
CA ILE A 34 -32.31 26.14 5.22
C ILE A 34 -32.96 25.93 6.58
N LEU A 35 -33.16 27.00 7.36
CA LEU A 35 -33.56 26.92 8.78
C LEU A 35 -34.99 27.39 9.04
N ASP A 36 -35.74 27.75 8.00
CA ASP A 36 -37.15 28.19 8.04
C ASP A 36 -37.39 29.38 8.99
N ARG A 37 -36.41 30.28 9.13
CA ARG A 37 -36.52 31.47 10.00
C ARG A 37 -35.69 32.66 9.53
N GLY A 38 -36.02 33.85 10.03
CA GLY A 38 -35.17 35.02 9.85
C GLY A 38 -33.87 34.96 10.68
N ALA A 39 -32.83 35.61 10.17
CA ALA A 39 -31.57 35.85 10.86
C ALA A 39 -31.63 37.12 11.73
N SER A 40 -31.01 37.09 12.91
CA SER A 40 -30.72 38.31 13.68
C SER A 40 -29.55 39.09 13.06
N GLU A 41 -29.46 40.39 13.37
CA GLU A 41 -28.37 41.25 12.86
C GLU A 41 -26.98 40.73 13.27
N SER A 42 -26.83 40.21 14.50
CA SER A 42 -25.59 39.60 14.98
C SER A 42 -25.21 38.30 14.24
N GLU A 43 -26.20 37.51 13.81
CA GLU A 43 -25.95 36.30 13.01
C GLU A 43 -25.48 36.66 11.60
N ILE A 44 -26.11 37.67 10.99
CA ILE A 44 -25.71 38.21 9.69
C ILE A 44 -24.28 38.74 9.76
N ASP A 45 -23.97 39.56 10.76
CA ASP A 45 -22.63 40.14 10.95
C ASP A 45 -21.56 39.07 11.22
N TYR A 46 -21.90 38.00 11.96
CA TYR A 46 -20.99 36.88 12.17
C TYR A 46 -20.58 36.23 10.85
N TRP A 47 -21.54 35.81 10.02
CA TRP A 47 -21.23 35.15 8.75
C TRP A 47 -20.59 36.09 7.75
N TYR A 48 -21.03 37.35 7.71
CA TYR A 48 -20.43 38.38 6.88
C TYR A 48 -18.95 38.56 7.22
N SER A 49 -18.58 38.58 8.52
CA SER A 49 -17.17 38.64 8.93
C SER A 49 -16.36 37.43 8.44
N ARG A 50 -16.96 36.25 8.31
CA ARG A 50 -16.28 35.06 7.77
C ARG A 50 -16.01 35.19 6.27
N ILE A 51 -16.93 35.79 5.53
CA ILE A 51 -16.74 36.11 4.10
C ILE A 51 -15.57 37.08 3.95
N GLU A 52 -15.51 38.13 4.78
CA GLU A 52 -14.40 39.10 4.80
C GLU A 52 -13.05 38.46 5.19
N GLU A 53 -13.08 37.44 6.05
CA GLU A 53 -11.91 36.60 6.38
C GLU A 53 -11.53 35.60 5.27
N GLY A 54 -12.24 35.59 4.15
CA GLY A 54 -11.97 34.75 2.98
C GLY A 54 -12.65 33.38 3.00
N LYS A 55 -13.65 33.16 3.85
CA LYS A 55 -14.49 31.95 3.77
C LYS A 55 -15.42 32.03 2.56
N SER A 56 -15.55 30.91 1.86
CA SER A 56 -16.39 30.77 0.68
C SER A 56 -17.87 30.59 1.03
N ALA A 57 -18.74 30.76 0.04
CA ALA A 57 -20.15 30.40 0.16
C ALA A 57 -20.32 28.90 0.49
N ALA A 58 -19.52 28.03 -0.15
CA ALA A 58 -19.42 26.60 0.15
C ALA A 58 -19.21 26.28 1.63
N TYR A 59 -18.24 26.95 2.26
CA TYR A 59 -17.95 26.78 3.69
C TYR A 59 -19.16 27.14 4.56
N ILE A 60 -19.84 28.23 4.22
CA ILE A 60 -20.99 28.74 4.97
C ILE A 60 -22.18 27.78 4.81
N ILE A 61 -22.57 27.43 3.58
CA ILE A 61 -23.69 26.51 3.32
C ILE A 61 -23.45 25.18 4.03
N LYS A 62 -22.24 24.61 3.93
CA LYS A 62 -21.88 23.37 4.63
C LYS A 62 -22.01 23.51 6.15
N SER A 63 -21.70 24.67 6.72
CA SER A 63 -21.85 24.92 8.16
C SER A 63 -23.33 24.96 8.59
N PHE A 64 -24.22 25.49 7.74
CA PHE A 64 -25.66 25.45 7.97
C PHE A 64 -26.20 24.02 7.90
N LEU A 65 -25.84 23.27 6.84
CA LEU A 65 -26.28 21.87 6.66
C LEU A 65 -25.74 20.93 7.75
N LYS A 66 -24.57 21.21 8.34
CA LYS A 66 -24.03 20.45 9.48
C LYS A 66 -24.51 20.97 10.85
N SER A 67 -25.24 22.07 10.89
CA SER A 67 -25.70 22.67 12.14
C SER A 67 -26.65 21.73 12.89
N LYS A 68 -26.70 21.86 14.22
CA LYS A 68 -27.70 21.14 15.03
C LYS A 68 -29.12 21.55 14.64
N GLU A 69 -29.30 22.82 14.27
CA GLU A 69 -30.59 23.38 13.91
C GLU A 69 -31.15 22.70 12.65
N TYR A 70 -30.37 22.62 11.58
CA TYR A 70 -30.75 21.90 10.37
C TYR A 70 -31.02 20.41 10.63
N ARG A 71 -30.12 19.73 11.33
CA ARG A 71 -30.29 18.30 11.65
C ARG A 71 -31.55 18.00 12.47
N ASN A 72 -32.04 18.96 13.27
CA ASN A 72 -33.28 18.79 14.02
C ASN A 72 -34.54 18.89 13.15
N LYS A 73 -34.47 19.42 11.93
CA LYS A 73 -35.60 19.41 10.98
C LYS A 73 -35.95 17.97 10.55
N ASN A 74 -34.95 17.09 10.54
CA ASN A 74 -35.08 15.67 10.17
C ASN A 74 -35.68 15.50 8.76
N ASP A 75 -35.25 16.35 7.83
CA ASP A 75 -35.71 16.38 6.45
C ASP A 75 -35.48 15.03 5.75
N ASN A 76 -36.48 14.58 5.01
CA ASN A 76 -36.38 13.41 4.13
C ASN A 76 -35.60 13.76 2.85
N ASP A 77 -35.30 12.76 2.01
CA ASP A 77 -34.45 12.98 0.82
C ASP A 77 -35.08 13.93 -0.22
N GLU A 78 -36.41 13.97 -0.31
CA GLU A 78 -37.12 14.88 -1.22
C GLU A 78 -37.01 16.33 -0.73
N GLU A 79 -37.18 16.56 0.57
CA GLU A 79 -37.01 17.87 1.21
C GLU A 79 -35.55 18.35 1.13
N TYR A 80 -34.59 17.42 1.30
CA TYR A 80 -33.17 17.69 1.14
C TYR A 80 -32.84 18.17 -0.28
N ILE A 81 -33.27 17.45 -1.31
CA ILE A 81 -33.02 17.82 -2.71
C ILE A 81 -33.64 19.18 -3.03
N LYS A 82 -34.89 19.42 -2.63
CA LYS A 82 -35.54 20.74 -2.81
C LYS A 82 -34.74 21.85 -2.15
N SER A 83 -34.28 21.63 -0.92
CA SER A 83 -33.42 22.59 -0.22
C SER A 83 -32.15 22.89 -1.02
N LEU A 84 -31.50 21.90 -1.65
CA LEU A 84 -30.33 22.15 -2.49
C LEU A 84 -30.66 23.00 -3.72
N TYR A 85 -31.79 22.76 -4.39
CA TYR A 85 -32.22 23.56 -5.53
C TYR A 85 -32.50 25.02 -5.14
N HIS A 86 -33.20 25.25 -4.02
CA HIS A 86 -33.47 26.60 -3.54
C HIS A 86 -32.21 27.34 -3.08
N VAL A 87 -31.36 26.67 -2.32
CA VAL A 87 -30.23 27.31 -1.64
C VAL A 87 -29.02 27.48 -2.54
N ILE A 88 -28.77 26.52 -3.42
CA ILE A 88 -27.55 26.48 -4.24
C ILE A 88 -27.84 27.01 -5.65
N LEU A 89 -29.07 26.84 -6.16
CA LEU A 89 -29.42 27.23 -7.54
C LEU A 89 -30.51 28.31 -7.60
N GLU A 90 -31.13 28.68 -6.47
CA GLU A 90 -32.20 29.69 -6.38
C GLU A 90 -33.36 29.49 -7.34
N ARG A 91 -33.76 28.24 -7.49
CA ARG A 91 -34.92 27.88 -8.30
C ARG A 91 -35.59 26.62 -7.77
N GLU A 92 -36.82 26.42 -8.21
CA GLU A 92 -37.48 25.12 -8.09
C GLU A 92 -36.79 24.10 -9.01
N PRO A 93 -36.70 22.83 -8.61
CA PRO A 93 -36.32 21.77 -9.54
C PRO A 93 -37.40 21.60 -10.62
N ASP A 94 -36.95 21.31 -11.83
CA ASP A 94 -37.82 20.68 -12.81
C ASP A 94 -38.06 19.20 -12.45
N GLU A 95 -39.12 18.61 -12.99
CA GLU A 95 -39.55 17.24 -12.67
C GLU A 95 -38.46 16.20 -13.00
N GLU A 96 -37.78 16.35 -14.14
CA GLU A 96 -36.74 15.42 -14.58
C GLU A 96 -35.50 15.48 -13.68
N GLY A 97 -35.02 16.69 -13.37
CA GLY A 97 -33.89 16.90 -12.48
C GLY A 97 -34.18 16.46 -11.04
N PHE A 98 -35.41 16.66 -10.54
CA PHE A 98 -35.81 16.19 -9.22
C PHE A 98 -35.77 14.66 -9.12
N GLU A 99 -36.43 13.97 -10.07
CA GLU A 99 -36.49 12.51 -10.10
C GLU A 99 -35.11 11.89 -10.34
N TYR A 100 -34.25 12.54 -11.13
CA TYR A 100 -32.87 12.09 -11.33
C TYR A 100 -32.09 12.04 -10.02
N TRP A 101 -32.08 13.12 -9.21
CA TRP A 101 -31.33 13.12 -7.96
C TRP A 101 -31.93 12.15 -6.94
N LEU A 102 -33.25 12.02 -6.91
CA LEU A 102 -33.93 11.11 -6.02
C LEU A 102 -33.62 9.65 -6.34
N SER A 103 -33.51 9.29 -7.63
CA SER A 103 -33.09 7.94 -8.05
C SER A 103 -31.62 7.68 -7.69
N GLN A 104 -30.73 8.67 -7.78
CA GLN A 104 -29.34 8.51 -7.34
C GLN A 104 -29.25 8.12 -5.85
N MET A 105 -30.09 8.70 -5.00
CA MET A 105 -30.14 8.36 -3.57
C MET A 105 -30.76 6.99 -3.32
N ARG A 106 -31.90 6.71 -3.97
CA ARG A 106 -32.72 5.52 -3.68
C ARG A 106 -32.21 4.23 -4.34
N GLU A 107 -31.65 4.34 -5.54
CA GLU A 107 -31.27 3.19 -6.37
C GLU A 107 -29.75 2.98 -6.40
N ASN A 108 -28.98 4.07 -6.47
CA ASN A 108 -27.52 4.02 -6.57
C ASN A 108 -26.80 4.23 -5.23
N ASN A 109 -27.56 4.39 -4.13
CA ASN A 109 -27.05 4.59 -2.77
C ASN A 109 -26.05 5.77 -2.66
N ILE A 110 -26.28 6.83 -3.44
CA ILE A 110 -25.43 8.03 -3.39
C ILE A 110 -25.81 8.87 -2.16
N HIS A 111 -24.83 9.11 -1.29
CA HIS A 111 -25.03 9.89 -0.06
C HIS A 111 -25.37 11.35 -0.33
N ARG A 112 -26.18 11.94 0.57
CA ARG A 112 -26.55 13.37 0.59
C ARG A 112 -25.35 14.29 0.35
N THR A 113 -24.24 14.06 1.05
CA THR A 113 -23.00 14.84 0.92
C THR A 113 -22.42 14.82 -0.50
N GLN A 114 -22.53 13.70 -1.23
CA GLN A 114 -22.07 13.64 -2.62
C GLN A 114 -22.95 14.46 -3.55
N ILE A 115 -24.27 14.38 -3.38
CA ILE A 115 -25.22 15.20 -4.14
C ILE A 115 -24.98 16.69 -3.85
N PHE A 116 -24.81 17.06 -2.58
CA PHE A 116 -24.44 18.42 -2.19
C PHE A 116 -23.23 18.94 -2.98
N TYR A 117 -22.16 18.15 -3.10
CA TYR A 117 -20.98 18.56 -3.87
C TYR A 117 -21.23 18.67 -5.38
N LYS A 118 -22.14 17.87 -5.95
CA LYS A 118 -22.54 18.02 -7.36
C LYS A 118 -23.24 19.36 -7.62
N PHE A 119 -24.11 19.79 -6.71
CA PHE A 119 -24.75 21.11 -6.78
C PHE A 119 -23.73 22.23 -6.53
N LEU A 120 -22.91 22.07 -5.49
CA LEU A 120 -21.94 23.08 -5.06
C LEU A 120 -20.86 23.38 -6.09
N PHE A 121 -20.42 22.37 -6.86
CA PHE A 121 -19.42 22.57 -7.91
C PHE A 121 -20.03 22.80 -9.29
N SER A 122 -21.34 23.08 -9.36
CA SER A 122 -22.01 23.41 -10.62
C SER A 122 -21.58 24.80 -11.14
N PRO A 123 -21.55 24.99 -12.47
CA PRO A 123 -21.36 26.31 -13.06
C PRO A 123 -22.46 27.31 -12.65
N GLU A 124 -23.69 26.82 -12.43
CA GLU A 124 -24.84 27.62 -12.01
C GLU A 124 -24.61 28.24 -10.63
N PHE A 125 -24.17 27.45 -9.65
CA PHE A 125 -23.78 27.98 -8.34
C PHE A 125 -22.62 28.97 -8.42
N SER A 126 -21.62 28.67 -9.27
CA SER A 126 -20.47 29.55 -9.44
C SER A 126 -20.88 30.92 -9.98
N ASP A 127 -21.70 30.94 -11.03
CA ASP A 127 -22.25 32.17 -11.62
C ASP A 127 -23.09 32.95 -10.60
N LEU A 128 -23.94 32.24 -9.85
CA LEU A 128 -24.78 32.82 -8.83
C LEU A 128 -23.95 33.54 -7.75
N MET A 129 -22.97 32.86 -7.16
CA MET A 129 -22.17 33.46 -6.09
C MET A 129 -21.28 34.59 -6.58
N GLU A 130 -20.65 34.46 -7.75
CA GLU A 130 -19.73 35.48 -8.27
C GLU A 130 -20.46 36.71 -8.81
N ASN A 131 -21.49 36.52 -9.62
CA ASN A 131 -22.15 37.61 -10.35
C ASN A 131 -23.33 38.21 -9.59
N LYS A 132 -24.08 37.41 -8.81
CA LYS A 132 -25.24 37.90 -8.04
C LYS A 132 -24.86 38.41 -6.66
N TYR A 133 -24.04 37.66 -5.90
CA TYR A 133 -23.71 38.00 -4.51
C TYR A 133 -22.30 38.54 -4.28
N HIS A 134 -21.42 38.43 -5.28
CA HIS A 134 -20.01 38.81 -5.18
C HIS A 134 -19.28 38.10 -4.04
N ILE A 135 -19.59 36.82 -3.83
CA ILE A 135 -18.92 35.92 -2.87
C ILE A 135 -18.09 34.90 -3.65
N THR A 136 -16.93 34.52 -3.12
CA THR A 136 -16.19 33.38 -3.68
C THR A 136 -17.01 32.08 -3.50
N PRO A 137 -17.39 31.38 -4.58
CA PRO A 137 -18.28 30.21 -4.49
C PRO A 137 -17.65 29.10 -3.64
N TYR A 138 -16.42 28.73 -3.96
CA TYR A 138 -15.63 27.73 -3.26
C TYR A 138 -14.13 27.98 -3.47
N THR A 139 -13.32 27.43 -2.58
CA THR A 139 -11.86 27.47 -2.62
C THR A 139 -11.27 26.14 -3.07
N LYS A 140 -9.94 26.11 -3.32
CA LYS A 140 -9.22 24.84 -3.51
C LYS A 140 -9.30 23.94 -2.28
N GLU A 141 -9.31 24.52 -1.09
CA GLU A 141 -9.46 23.77 0.16
C GLU A 141 -10.83 23.09 0.24
N ASP A 142 -11.91 23.78 -0.18
CA ASP A 142 -13.26 23.19 -0.21
C ASP A 142 -13.33 21.98 -1.15
N LYS A 143 -12.70 22.07 -2.33
CA LYS A 143 -12.61 20.95 -3.27
C LYS A 143 -11.79 19.79 -2.70
N LEU A 144 -10.66 20.07 -2.04
CA LEU A 144 -9.85 19.05 -1.40
C LEU A 144 -10.62 18.32 -0.28
N ILE A 145 -11.33 19.07 0.57
CA ILE A 145 -12.16 18.49 1.63
C ILE A 145 -13.26 17.61 1.02
N ALA A 146 -13.90 18.06 -0.07
CA ALA A 146 -14.91 17.28 -0.77
C ALA A 146 -14.36 15.96 -1.32
N PHE A 147 -13.16 16.00 -1.91
CA PHE A 147 -12.46 14.81 -2.38
C PHE A 147 -12.14 13.84 -1.24
N ILE A 148 -11.70 14.32 -0.07
CA ILE A 148 -11.42 13.45 1.09
C ILE A 148 -12.71 12.85 1.65
N GLU A 149 -13.75 13.67 1.86
CA GLU A 149 -15.04 13.21 2.40
C GLU A 149 -15.71 12.17 1.48
N ARG A 150 -15.44 12.19 0.17
CA ARG A 150 -15.88 11.15 -0.77
C ARG A 150 -15.52 9.74 -0.30
N PHE A 151 -14.27 9.53 0.12
CA PHE A 151 -13.79 8.21 0.54
C PHE A 151 -14.50 7.74 1.81
N TYR A 152 -14.63 8.62 2.82
CA TYR A 152 -15.33 8.28 4.06
C TYR A 152 -16.81 7.95 3.82
N ASN A 153 -17.50 8.77 3.03
CA ASN A 153 -18.92 8.57 2.76
C ASN A 153 -19.15 7.29 1.96
N ILE A 154 -18.44 7.08 0.85
CA ILE A 154 -18.71 5.96 -0.06
C ILE A 154 -18.21 4.64 0.52
N LEU A 155 -17.03 4.59 1.12
CA LEU A 155 -16.42 3.33 1.57
C LEU A 155 -16.86 2.90 2.97
N PHE A 156 -17.22 3.84 3.84
CA PHE A 156 -17.50 3.55 5.25
C PHE A 156 -18.92 3.88 5.69
N ASP A 157 -19.69 4.58 4.84
CA ASP A 157 -21.04 5.09 5.15
C ASP A 157 -21.02 5.99 6.41
N ARG A 158 -20.08 6.93 6.45
CA ARG A 158 -20.00 7.92 7.53
C ARG A 158 -19.33 9.22 7.12
N ASP A 159 -19.64 10.27 7.86
CA ASP A 159 -18.91 11.53 7.80
C ASP A 159 -17.46 11.37 8.27
N ALA A 160 -16.55 12.07 7.60
CA ALA A 160 -15.17 12.18 8.04
C ALA A 160 -15.05 13.01 9.32
N GLU A 161 -14.26 12.54 10.28
CA GLU A 161 -13.94 13.34 11.46
C GLU A 161 -12.98 14.48 11.12
N TYR A 162 -13.06 15.58 11.87
CA TYR A 162 -12.19 16.75 11.70
C TYR A 162 -10.69 16.37 11.65
N GLY A 163 -10.24 15.50 12.55
CA GLY A 163 -8.85 15.05 12.60
C GLY A 163 -8.42 14.26 11.34
N GLY A 164 -9.32 13.44 10.79
CA GLY A 164 -9.06 12.68 9.56
C GLY A 164 -8.97 13.59 8.33
N ILE A 165 -9.91 14.54 8.22
CA ILE A 165 -9.86 15.57 7.17
C ILE A 165 -8.55 16.34 7.25
N GLU A 166 -8.17 16.82 8.44
CA GLU A 166 -6.99 17.65 8.62
C GLU A 166 -5.69 16.89 8.32
N TYR A 167 -5.61 15.62 8.69
CA TYR A 167 -4.50 14.74 8.34
C TYR A 167 -4.32 14.62 6.82
N TRP A 168 -5.36 14.18 6.11
CA TRP A 168 -5.28 13.97 4.66
C TRP A 168 -5.08 15.25 3.89
N LYS A 169 -5.76 16.32 4.31
CA LYS A 169 -5.61 17.65 3.71
C LYS A 169 -4.15 18.12 3.78
N ASN A 170 -3.51 18.03 4.95
CA ASN A 170 -2.13 18.45 5.11
C ASN A 170 -1.17 17.53 4.35
N ALA A 171 -1.38 16.22 4.38
CA ALA A 171 -0.55 15.25 3.66
C ALA A 171 -0.58 15.49 2.13
N LEU A 172 -1.76 15.76 1.57
CA LEU A 172 -1.95 16.04 0.14
C LEU A 172 -1.42 17.43 -0.25
N LEU A 173 -1.67 18.47 0.55
CA LEU A 173 -1.17 19.83 0.28
C LEU A 173 0.36 19.93 0.34
N ASN A 174 0.98 19.23 1.29
CA ASN A 174 2.43 19.22 1.46
C ASN A 174 3.13 18.28 0.47
N GLY A 175 2.38 17.47 -0.29
CA GLY A 175 2.94 16.43 -1.17
C GLY A 175 3.63 15.28 -0.43
N GLU A 176 3.30 15.08 0.86
CA GLU A 176 3.76 13.94 1.65
C GLU A 176 3.08 12.64 1.22
N LYS A 177 1.86 12.77 0.68
CA LYS A 177 1.07 11.70 0.09
C LYS A 177 0.44 12.15 -1.22
N SER A 178 0.36 11.23 -2.17
CA SER A 178 -0.45 11.34 -3.38
C SER A 178 -1.92 10.96 -3.12
N ALA A 179 -2.82 11.37 -4.02
CA ALA A 179 -4.22 10.94 -3.96
C ALA A 179 -4.34 9.43 -4.25
N ALA A 180 -3.46 8.89 -5.09
CA ALA A 180 -3.31 7.45 -5.32
C ALA A 180 -2.91 6.67 -4.04
N GLU A 181 -1.97 7.20 -3.25
CA GLU A 181 -1.62 6.61 -1.94
C GLU A 181 -2.76 6.70 -0.93
N MET A 182 -3.48 7.82 -0.91
CA MET A 182 -4.69 7.95 -0.08
C MET A 182 -5.73 6.92 -0.49
N ALA A 183 -6.05 6.80 -1.77
CA ALA A 183 -7.01 5.81 -2.26
C ALA A 183 -6.65 4.38 -1.85
N ASN A 184 -5.39 3.99 -2.04
CA ASN A 184 -4.91 2.69 -1.56
C ASN A 184 -5.04 2.52 -0.04
N TYR A 185 -4.74 3.55 0.74
CA TYR A 185 -4.91 3.48 2.19
C TYR A 185 -6.36 3.20 2.57
N PHE A 186 -7.33 3.88 1.94
CA PHE A 186 -8.75 3.71 2.27
C PHE A 186 -9.31 2.35 1.84
N PHE A 187 -9.01 1.87 0.62
CA PHE A 187 -9.51 0.58 0.12
C PHE A 187 -8.92 -0.65 0.84
N PHE A 188 -7.84 -0.46 1.59
CA PHE A 188 -7.13 -1.53 2.27
C PHE A 188 -6.85 -1.23 3.75
N SER A 189 -7.64 -0.32 4.33
CA SER A 189 -7.64 -0.08 5.77
C SER A 189 -8.31 -1.24 6.49
N GLU A 190 -7.98 -1.40 7.78
CA GLU A 190 -8.67 -2.37 8.65
C GLU A 190 -10.19 -2.12 8.66
N GLU A 191 -10.60 -0.84 8.72
CA GLU A 191 -12.02 -0.44 8.67
C GLU A 191 -12.73 -0.89 7.39
N PHE A 192 -12.06 -0.85 6.23
CA PHE A 192 -12.64 -1.35 4.98
C PHE A 192 -12.70 -2.88 4.95
N GLU A 193 -11.63 -3.54 5.40
CA GLU A 193 -11.55 -5.01 5.44
C GLU A 193 -12.63 -5.60 6.38
N GLU A 194 -12.98 -4.92 7.48
CA GLU A 194 -14.04 -5.34 8.41
C GLU A 194 -15.46 -5.34 7.81
N LYS A 195 -15.70 -4.59 6.73
CA LYS A 195 -17.01 -4.57 6.06
C LYS A 195 -17.28 -5.84 5.25
N ASP A 196 -16.23 -6.61 4.92
CA ASP A 196 -16.31 -7.90 4.20
C ASP A 196 -17.13 -7.84 2.89
N TYR A 197 -16.90 -6.79 2.08
CA TYR A 197 -17.58 -6.64 0.79
C TYR A 197 -17.21 -7.74 -0.20
N ASP A 198 -18.23 -8.28 -0.88
CA ASP A 198 -18.03 -9.21 -2.00
C ASP A 198 -17.36 -8.54 -3.21
N ASN A 199 -17.08 -9.33 -4.24
CA ASN A 199 -16.39 -8.82 -5.43
C ASN A 199 -17.22 -7.82 -6.22
N GLU A 200 -18.54 -7.98 -6.30
CA GLU A 200 -19.41 -7.08 -7.04
C GLU A 200 -19.49 -5.72 -6.36
N GLU A 201 -19.74 -5.71 -5.05
CA GLU A 201 -19.82 -4.48 -4.27
C GLU A 201 -18.46 -3.77 -4.21
N PHE A 202 -17.36 -4.52 -4.07
CA PHE A 202 -16.01 -3.95 -4.13
C PHE A 202 -15.77 -3.17 -5.44
N VAL A 203 -16.17 -3.74 -6.58
CA VAL A 203 -16.02 -3.08 -7.88
C VAL A 203 -16.90 -1.84 -7.98
N LYS A 204 -18.17 -1.91 -7.54
CA LYS A 204 -19.07 -0.74 -7.51
C LYS A 204 -18.49 0.39 -6.66
N LEU A 205 -17.95 0.07 -5.49
CA LEU A 205 -17.28 1.03 -4.62
C LEU A 205 -16.03 1.64 -5.27
N ALA A 206 -15.27 0.87 -6.04
CA ALA A 206 -14.14 1.38 -6.82
C ALA A 206 -14.58 2.41 -7.88
N TYR A 207 -15.60 2.09 -8.68
CA TYR A 207 -16.17 3.02 -9.66
C TYR A 207 -16.70 4.30 -9.00
N ARG A 208 -17.51 4.16 -7.96
CA ARG A 208 -18.08 5.31 -7.25
C ARG A 208 -16.99 6.16 -6.62
N THR A 209 -16.01 5.56 -5.95
CA THR A 209 -15.01 6.33 -5.20
C THR A 209 -13.96 6.96 -6.10
N LEU A 210 -13.50 6.24 -7.12
CA LEU A 210 -12.36 6.65 -7.93
C LEU A 210 -12.76 7.28 -9.27
N LEU A 211 -13.94 7.01 -9.81
CA LEU A 211 -14.32 7.49 -11.15
C LEU A 211 -15.58 8.36 -11.16
N ASP A 212 -16.21 8.54 -9.99
CA ASP A 212 -17.38 9.40 -9.83
C ASP A 212 -18.59 9.05 -10.69
N ARG A 213 -18.79 7.75 -10.87
CA ARG A 213 -19.92 7.16 -11.59
C ARG A 213 -20.18 5.72 -11.16
N GLU A 214 -21.33 5.20 -11.56
CA GLU A 214 -21.60 3.76 -11.49
C GLU A 214 -20.79 2.99 -12.54
N ALA A 215 -20.54 1.71 -12.25
CA ALA A 215 -20.04 0.77 -13.23
C ALA A 215 -21.09 0.57 -14.32
N ASP A 216 -20.70 0.63 -15.60
CA ASP A 216 -21.53 0.04 -16.65
C ASP A 216 -21.50 -1.49 -16.52
N GLN A 217 -22.54 -2.16 -17.03
CA GLN A 217 -22.68 -3.61 -16.85
C GLN A 217 -21.47 -4.39 -17.40
N GLY A 218 -20.91 -3.96 -18.55
CA GLY A 218 -19.76 -4.64 -19.15
C GLY A 218 -18.48 -4.48 -18.33
N GLY A 219 -18.24 -3.28 -17.81
CA GLY A 219 -17.14 -2.98 -16.90
C GLY A 219 -17.27 -3.74 -15.58
N LEU A 220 -18.47 -3.81 -14.99
CA LEU A 220 -18.73 -4.56 -13.78
C LEU A 220 -18.45 -6.06 -13.99
N ASP A 221 -19.06 -6.66 -15.03
CA ASP A 221 -18.91 -8.09 -15.36
C ASP A 221 -17.44 -8.46 -15.60
N PHE A 222 -16.69 -7.59 -16.29
CA PHE A 222 -15.26 -7.79 -16.56
C PHE A 222 -14.45 -7.89 -15.26
N TRP A 223 -14.58 -6.90 -14.38
CA TRP A 223 -13.79 -6.85 -13.14
C TRP A 223 -14.18 -7.93 -12.16
N VAL A 224 -15.49 -8.16 -11.98
CA VAL A 224 -15.99 -9.24 -11.10
C VAL A 224 -15.48 -10.59 -11.58
N SER A 225 -15.53 -10.85 -12.90
CA SER A 225 -14.98 -12.10 -13.46
C SER A 225 -13.48 -12.26 -13.23
N LEU A 226 -12.70 -11.19 -13.16
CA LEU A 226 -11.27 -11.27 -12.84
C LEU A 226 -11.07 -11.60 -11.36
N LEU A 227 -11.77 -10.89 -10.47
CA LEU A 227 -11.69 -11.14 -9.02
C LEU A 227 -12.12 -12.56 -8.66
N ASP A 228 -13.18 -13.09 -9.27
CA ASP A 228 -13.65 -14.46 -9.07
C ASP A 228 -12.64 -15.53 -9.51
N ARG A 229 -11.72 -15.16 -10.43
CA ARG A 229 -10.59 -16.01 -10.87
C ARG A 229 -9.32 -15.79 -10.06
N GLY A 230 -9.39 -15.02 -8.97
CA GLY A 230 -8.27 -14.75 -8.08
C GLY A 230 -7.40 -13.57 -8.50
N PHE A 231 -7.88 -12.67 -9.37
CA PHE A 231 -7.22 -11.40 -9.62
C PHE A 231 -7.20 -10.56 -8.33
N ASP A 232 -6.08 -9.88 -8.09
CA ASP A 232 -5.87 -9.18 -6.82
C ASP A 232 -6.63 -7.85 -6.78
N LYS A 233 -7.31 -7.59 -5.65
CA LYS A 233 -8.10 -6.37 -5.44
C LYS A 233 -7.22 -5.11 -5.43
N ARG A 234 -5.94 -5.18 -5.00
CA ARG A 234 -4.99 -4.04 -5.06
C ARG A 234 -4.56 -3.75 -6.49
N GLU A 235 -4.37 -4.79 -7.30
CA GLU A 235 -4.12 -4.63 -8.74
C GLU A 235 -5.30 -3.94 -9.43
N LEU A 236 -6.55 -4.32 -9.10
CA LEU A 236 -7.72 -3.62 -9.62
C LEU A 236 -7.71 -2.14 -9.23
N ILE A 237 -7.53 -1.82 -7.95
CA ILE A 237 -7.47 -0.41 -7.51
C ILE A 237 -6.35 0.34 -8.21
N ARG A 238 -5.21 -0.32 -8.48
CA ARG A 238 -4.12 0.30 -9.25
C ARG A 238 -4.55 0.69 -10.67
N GLU A 239 -5.31 -0.17 -11.35
CA GLU A 239 -5.84 0.15 -12.69
C GLU A 239 -6.78 1.36 -12.66
N PHE A 240 -7.60 1.49 -11.61
CA PHE A 240 -8.50 2.63 -11.45
C PHE A 240 -7.72 3.93 -11.17
N ILE A 241 -6.82 3.93 -10.18
CA ILE A 241 -6.04 5.14 -9.81
C ILE A 241 -5.01 5.53 -10.88
N SER A 242 -4.65 4.62 -11.79
CA SER A 242 -3.74 4.92 -12.90
C SER A 242 -4.49 5.35 -14.18
N SER A 243 -5.83 5.26 -14.17
CA SER A 243 -6.65 5.60 -15.34
C SER A 243 -6.63 7.10 -15.60
N ASP A 244 -6.72 7.48 -16.89
CA ASP A 244 -6.89 8.90 -17.26
C ASP A 244 -8.20 9.47 -16.66
N GLU A 245 -9.20 8.62 -16.37
CA GLU A 245 -10.46 9.01 -15.74
C GLU A 245 -10.27 9.44 -14.28
N PHE A 246 -9.50 8.70 -13.47
CA PHE A 246 -9.13 9.15 -12.12
C PHE A 246 -8.29 10.42 -12.17
N LEU A 247 -7.32 10.53 -13.08
CA LEU A 247 -6.52 11.74 -13.24
C LEU A 247 -7.37 12.96 -13.61
N ASN A 248 -8.38 12.77 -14.46
CA ASN A 248 -9.35 13.82 -14.80
C ASN A 248 -10.18 14.22 -13.57
N LEU A 249 -10.64 13.24 -12.78
CA LEU A 249 -11.34 13.51 -11.53
C LEU A 249 -10.49 14.34 -10.56
N LEU A 250 -9.20 14.00 -10.38
CA LEU A 250 -8.30 14.79 -9.55
C LEU A 250 -8.21 16.25 -10.01
N ASN A 251 -8.10 16.47 -11.33
CA ASN A 251 -8.05 17.81 -11.91
C ASN A 251 -9.34 18.60 -11.62
N GLU A 252 -10.52 17.96 -11.65
CA GLU A 252 -11.79 18.59 -11.29
C GLU A 252 -11.81 19.08 -9.83
N TYR A 253 -11.20 18.31 -8.93
CA TYR A 253 -10.99 18.69 -7.52
C TYR A 253 -9.80 19.65 -7.30
N GLY A 254 -9.13 20.10 -8.37
CA GLY A 254 -7.99 21.01 -8.28
C GLY A 254 -6.72 20.36 -7.72
N LEU A 255 -6.67 19.03 -7.72
CA LEU A 255 -5.49 18.23 -7.42
C LEU A 255 -4.74 17.97 -8.73
N THR A 256 -3.46 18.28 -8.76
CA THR A 256 -2.61 17.99 -9.92
C THR A 256 -1.62 16.89 -9.56
N GLU A 257 -1.87 15.68 -10.04
CA GLU A 257 -0.84 14.65 -10.13
C GLU A 257 -0.13 14.78 -11.48
N ARG A 258 1.17 15.08 -11.47
CA ARG A 258 1.98 15.06 -12.71
C ARG A 258 2.31 13.61 -13.04
N LYS A 259 2.07 13.16 -14.28
CA LYS A 259 2.82 12.01 -14.83
C LYS A 259 4.32 12.33 -14.69
N GLY A 260 4.97 11.78 -13.67
CA GLY A 260 6.42 11.87 -13.46
C GLY A 260 6.95 12.67 -12.26
N ASN A 261 6.16 13.38 -11.45
CA ASN A 261 6.67 14.02 -10.22
C ASN A 261 5.73 13.73 -9.03
N GLY A 262 6.10 12.75 -8.20
CA GLY A 262 5.50 12.52 -6.87
C GLY A 262 4.41 11.45 -6.81
N VAL A 263 3.88 11.04 -7.97
CA VAL A 263 3.31 9.71 -8.15
C VAL A 263 4.51 8.85 -8.58
N PRO A 264 5.02 7.88 -7.78
CA PRO A 264 5.82 6.81 -8.35
C PRO A 264 5.17 6.37 -9.67
N ASP A 265 5.93 6.13 -10.72
CA ASP A 265 5.36 5.77 -12.01
C ASP A 265 4.63 4.42 -11.88
N PHE A 266 3.36 4.45 -11.44
CA PHE A 266 2.57 3.28 -11.11
C PHE A 266 1.77 2.74 -12.28
N ALA A 267 1.70 3.55 -13.33
CA ALA A 267 0.99 3.26 -14.57
C ALA A 267 1.90 2.47 -15.52
N LYS A 268 2.26 1.25 -15.10
CA LYS A 268 2.54 0.05 -15.91
C LYS A 268 3.23 -0.99 -15.02
N PRO A 269 2.80 -2.27 -14.98
CA PRO A 269 3.82 -3.31 -14.97
C PRO A 269 4.67 -2.99 -16.19
N ILE A 270 5.96 -2.73 -16.00
CA ILE A 270 6.79 -2.54 -17.18
C ILE A 270 6.67 -3.83 -17.98
N GLY A 271 6.05 -3.70 -19.16
CA GLY A 271 5.76 -4.80 -20.07
C GLY A 271 4.68 -5.79 -19.60
N GLU A 272 4.07 -6.46 -20.58
CA GLU A 272 3.70 -7.87 -20.38
C GLU A 272 4.97 -8.59 -19.94
N ILE A 273 5.10 -8.90 -18.66
CA ILE A 273 6.01 -9.97 -18.29
C ILE A 273 5.29 -11.23 -18.67
N LYS A 274 5.54 -11.67 -19.90
CA LYS A 274 5.27 -13.02 -20.33
C LYS A 274 5.80 -13.93 -19.22
N LYS A 275 4.88 -14.71 -18.67
CA LYS A 275 5.11 -15.93 -17.90
C LYS A 275 6.51 -16.47 -18.22
N ILE A 276 7.36 -16.65 -17.21
CA ILE A 276 8.70 -17.23 -17.39
C ILE A 276 8.52 -18.47 -18.30
N PRO A 277 9.24 -18.57 -19.44
CA PRO A 277 9.16 -19.75 -20.29
C PRO A 277 9.48 -20.97 -19.44
N GLU A 278 8.58 -21.97 -19.42
CA GLU A 278 8.66 -23.33 -18.83
C GLU A 278 9.96 -23.73 -18.06
N THR A 279 10.39 -22.96 -17.06
CA THR A 279 11.65 -23.14 -16.31
C THR A 279 11.51 -22.64 -14.85
N TYR A 280 12.60 -22.55 -14.09
CA TYR A 280 12.61 -22.13 -12.68
C TYR A 280 12.01 -20.73 -12.49
N GLY A 281 11.15 -20.59 -11.47
CA GLY A 281 10.43 -19.35 -11.15
C GLY A 281 8.97 -19.31 -11.64
N SER A 282 8.53 -20.30 -12.42
CA SER A 282 7.11 -20.45 -12.75
C SER A 282 6.32 -21.01 -11.57
N TRP A 283 5.08 -20.54 -11.41
CA TRP A 283 4.11 -21.11 -10.47
C TRP A 283 4.05 -22.64 -10.60
N GLY A 284 3.93 -23.31 -9.47
CA GLY A 284 3.81 -24.77 -9.46
C GLY A 284 2.35 -25.22 -9.58
N GLU A 285 2.16 -26.53 -9.55
CA GLU A 285 0.90 -27.19 -9.90
C GLU A 285 -0.03 -27.39 -8.70
N TYR A 286 0.46 -27.12 -7.48
CA TYR A 286 -0.28 -27.39 -6.25
C TYR A 286 -1.20 -26.22 -5.87
N GLU A 287 -2.46 -26.54 -5.59
CA GLU A 287 -3.37 -25.64 -4.86
C GLU A 287 -2.80 -25.37 -3.47
N THR A 288 -2.77 -24.11 -3.04
CA THR A 288 -2.16 -23.70 -1.77
C THR A 288 -3.21 -23.63 -0.64
N VAL A 289 -2.79 -23.99 0.57
CA VAL A 289 -3.58 -23.87 1.81
C VAL A 289 -2.83 -22.98 2.78
N LYS A 290 -3.55 -22.08 3.44
CA LYS A 290 -3.06 -21.20 4.50
C LYS A 290 -3.63 -21.62 5.86
N LYS A 291 -2.80 -21.63 6.89
CA LYS A 291 -3.19 -21.82 8.29
C LYS A 291 -2.45 -20.86 9.21
N SER A 292 -3.09 -20.51 10.32
CA SER A 292 -2.50 -19.68 11.37
C SER A 292 -2.37 -20.48 12.67
N LEU A 293 -1.27 -20.25 13.38
CA LEU A 293 -0.96 -20.80 14.69
C LEU A 293 -0.73 -19.65 15.67
N LYS A 294 -1.35 -19.68 16.85
CA LYS A 294 -1.07 -18.68 17.88
C LYS A 294 0.28 -18.99 18.52
N GLY A 295 1.29 -18.15 18.27
CA GLY A 295 2.61 -18.32 18.87
C GLY A 295 2.62 -17.94 20.34
N ASN A 296 3.48 -18.56 21.14
CA ASN A 296 3.51 -18.34 22.60
C ASN A 296 3.97 -16.93 22.99
N TYR A 297 4.60 -16.21 22.07
CA TYR A 297 5.02 -14.81 22.23
C TYR A 297 3.95 -13.80 21.77
N GLY A 298 2.71 -14.27 21.54
CA GLY A 298 1.54 -13.40 21.34
C GLY A 298 1.26 -12.96 19.90
N LYS A 299 2.02 -13.46 18.92
CA LYS A 299 1.82 -13.18 17.50
C LYS A 299 1.41 -14.46 16.74
N ASP A 300 0.69 -14.27 15.64
CA ASP A 300 0.19 -15.38 14.84
C ASP A 300 1.25 -15.80 13.79
N ILE A 301 1.70 -17.04 13.89
CA ILE A 301 2.58 -17.68 12.91
C ILE A 301 1.71 -18.16 11.75
N THR A 302 2.10 -17.89 10.51
CA THR A 302 1.32 -18.27 9.32
C THR A 302 2.07 -19.32 8.52
N ILE A 303 1.40 -20.41 8.15
CA ILE A 303 1.96 -21.51 7.37
C ILE A 303 1.18 -21.63 6.06
N PHE A 304 1.89 -21.60 4.93
CA PHE A 304 1.36 -21.93 3.61
C PHE A 304 1.92 -23.27 3.15
N TYR A 305 1.10 -24.12 2.54
CA TYR A 305 1.54 -25.45 2.10
C TYR A 305 0.63 -26.01 0.99
N PRO A 306 1.07 -27.02 0.21
CA PRO A 306 0.24 -27.67 -0.79
C PRO A 306 -0.99 -28.35 -0.17
N LYS A 307 -2.15 -28.25 -0.80
CA LYS A 307 -3.34 -28.99 -0.39
C LYS A 307 -3.05 -30.50 -0.41
N ASN A 308 -3.44 -31.18 0.67
CA ASN A 308 -3.16 -32.60 0.91
C ASN A 308 -1.66 -32.95 1.08
N ALA A 309 -0.79 -31.96 1.34
CA ALA A 309 0.60 -32.22 1.66
C ALA A 309 0.73 -33.17 2.86
N GLN A 310 1.75 -34.03 2.81
CA GLN A 310 2.20 -34.84 3.93
C GLN A 310 3.72 -34.71 3.97
N LYS A 311 4.24 -34.13 5.05
CA LYS A 311 5.67 -34.00 5.32
C LYS A 311 6.50 -33.55 4.10
N VAL A 312 6.35 -32.28 3.72
CA VAL A 312 7.04 -31.65 2.60
C VAL A 312 8.22 -30.80 3.06
N PRO A 313 9.28 -30.63 2.22
CA PRO A 313 10.38 -29.72 2.53
C PRO A 313 9.86 -28.33 2.89
N THR A 314 10.49 -27.70 3.89
CA THR A 314 9.93 -26.50 4.51
C THR A 314 10.89 -25.32 4.46
N ILE A 315 10.38 -24.17 4.03
CA ILE A 315 11.12 -22.91 4.00
C ILE A 315 10.63 -22.03 5.16
N PHE A 316 11.54 -21.64 6.04
CA PHE A 316 11.27 -20.75 7.16
C PHE A 316 11.65 -19.32 6.75
N PHE A 317 10.66 -18.43 6.71
CA PHE A 317 10.82 -17.07 6.23
C PHE A 317 10.75 -16.05 7.37
N SER A 318 11.81 -15.25 7.50
CA SER A 318 11.88 -14.10 8.40
C SER A 318 11.80 -12.79 7.60
N PRO A 319 10.72 -12.00 7.77
CA PRO A 319 10.52 -10.77 7.00
C PRO A 319 11.45 -9.63 7.43
N GLY A 320 11.52 -8.56 6.65
CA GLY A 320 12.10 -7.28 7.07
C GLY A 320 11.15 -6.50 7.99
N TRP A 321 11.70 -5.63 8.83
CA TRP A 321 10.95 -4.80 9.77
C TRP A 321 10.55 -3.45 9.17
N TYR A 322 9.32 -3.02 9.43
CA TYR A 322 8.76 -1.72 9.03
C TYR A 322 7.90 -1.20 10.18
N ASP A 323 8.17 0.03 10.63
CA ASP A 323 7.41 0.75 11.68
C ASP A 323 7.24 0.03 13.04
N ASN A 324 6.66 0.70 14.04
CA ASN A 324 6.55 0.14 15.41
C ASN A 324 5.56 -1.06 15.54
N GLN A 325 5.03 -1.59 14.45
CA GLN A 325 4.12 -2.75 14.44
C GLN A 325 4.78 -4.02 13.86
N SER A 326 4.18 -5.18 14.14
CA SER A 326 4.62 -6.46 13.57
C SER A 326 4.21 -6.57 12.10
N VAL A 327 5.14 -7.01 11.24
CA VAL A 327 4.88 -7.10 9.80
C VAL A 327 3.91 -8.24 9.47
N SER A 328 2.85 -7.91 8.71
CA SER A 328 1.84 -8.88 8.25
C SER A 328 2.35 -9.74 7.10
N TYR A 329 1.99 -11.04 7.11
CA TYR A 329 2.30 -11.97 6.01
C TYR A 329 1.69 -11.51 4.67
N LYS A 330 0.60 -10.73 4.70
CA LYS A 330 -0.07 -10.20 3.51
C LYS A 330 0.90 -9.48 2.56
N LYS A 331 1.94 -8.82 3.11
CA LYS A 331 2.98 -8.14 2.32
C LYS A 331 3.80 -9.09 1.43
N TYR A 332 3.89 -10.36 1.81
CA TYR A 332 4.68 -11.37 1.11
C TYR A 332 3.80 -12.50 0.56
N GLU A 333 2.48 -12.34 0.57
CA GLU A 333 1.54 -13.43 0.29
C GLU A 333 1.74 -14.04 -1.10
N VAL A 334 2.13 -13.24 -2.10
CA VAL A 334 2.47 -13.75 -3.45
C VAL A 334 3.67 -14.70 -3.41
N LEU A 335 4.77 -14.31 -2.75
CA LEU A 335 5.96 -15.15 -2.59
C LEU A 335 5.64 -16.42 -1.77
N LEU A 336 4.87 -16.29 -0.69
CA LEU A 336 4.49 -17.41 0.17
C LEU A 336 3.62 -18.42 -0.58
N ASN A 337 2.64 -17.95 -1.35
CA ASN A 337 1.85 -18.80 -2.23
C ASN A 337 2.70 -19.41 -3.35
N PHE A 338 3.63 -18.65 -3.92
CA PHE A 338 4.54 -19.17 -4.94
C PHE A 338 5.30 -20.38 -4.40
N ILE A 339 5.96 -20.23 -3.26
CA ILE A 339 6.69 -21.32 -2.61
C ILE A 339 5.78 -22.52 -2.34
N ALA A 340 4.58 -22.29 -1.79
CA ALA A 340 3.62 -23.35 -1.53
C ALA A 340 3.16 -24.07 -2.81
N SER A 341 2.94 -23.33 -3.90
CA SER A 341 2.54 -23.89 -5.19
C SER A 341 3.59 -24.82 -5.78
N LYS A 342 4.88 -24.68 -5.40
CA LYS A 342 5.99 -25.54 -5.85
C LYS A 342 6.08 -26.88 -5.11
N GLY A 343 5.23 -27.12 -4.10
CA GLY A 343 5.26 -28.37 -3.33
C GLY A 343 5.98 -28.27 -1.99
N TYR A 344 6.28 -27.06 -1.51
CA TYR A 344 6.98 -26.82 -0.25
C TYR A 344 6.04 -26.23 0.81
N ALA A 345 6.28 -26.52 2.08
CA ALA A 345 5.69 -25.69 3.13
C ALA A 345 6.51 -24.41 3.28
N VAL A 346 5.87 -23.29 3.63
CA VAL A 346 6.56 -22.07 4.04
C VAL A 346 5.95 -21.52 5.32
N VAL A 347 6.82 -21.23 6.28
CA VAL A 347 6.46 -20.71 7.61
C VAL A 347 6.87 -19.24 7.68
N PHE A 348 5.89 -18.36 7.83
CA PHE A 348 6.06 -16.94 8.08
C PHE A 348 5.95 -16.65 9.57
N VAL A 349 6.99 -16.09 10.16
CA VAL A 349 7.02 -15.71 11.58
C VAL A 349 7.12 -14.20 11.72
N PRO A 350 6.03 -13.51 12.14
CA PRO A 350 6.11 -12.10 12.49
C PRO A 350 6.82 -11.92 13.83
N TYR A 351 7.46 -10.77 13.99
CA TYR A 351 8.16 -10.37 15.20
C TYR A 351 7.97 -8.88 15.47
N SER A 352 8.28 -8.46 16.69
CA SER A 352 8.28 -7.04 17.10
C SER A 352 9.71 -6.48 17.13
N ARG A 353 9.89 -5.15 17.10
CA ARG A 353 11.21 -4.52 17.32
C ARG A 353 11.60 -4.56 18.80
N SER A 354 11.78 -5.77 19.34
CA SER A 354 12.20 -6.03 20.71
C SER A 354 13.67 -6.45 20.75
N TYR A 355 14.32 -6.34 21.91
CA TYR A 355 15.64 -6.95 22.14
C TYR A 355 15.61 -8.49 22.03
N GLU A 356 14.41 -9.09 22.00
CA GLU A 356 14.19 -10.54 21.94
C GLU A 356 13.86 -11.03 20.52
N LEU A 357 14.08 -10.20 19.49
CA LEU A 357 13.82 -10.52 18.07
C LEU A 357 14.24 -11.94 17.67
N TYR A 358 15.47 -12.33 18.03
CA TYR A 358 16.05 -13.65 17.74
C TYR A 358 15.24 -14.77 18.32
N LYS A 359 14.85 -14.61 19.58
CA LYS A 359 14.08 -15.57 20.32
C LYS A 359 12.66 -15.67 19.75
N GLU A 360 12.00 -14.55 19.47
CA GLU A 360 10.67 -14.55 18.86
C GLU A 360 10.65 -15.34 17.54
N VAL A 361 11.61 -15.05 16.64
CA VAL A 361 11.69 -15.75 15.34
C VAL A 361 12.03 -17.23 15.51
N ARG A 362 13.02 -17.55 16.35
CA ARG A 362 13.47 -18.93 16.60
C ARG A 362 12.39 -19.79 17.22
N GLU A 363 11.75 -19.32 18.29
CA GLU A 363 10.68 -20.05 18.96
C GLU A 363 9.47 -20.17 18.03
N GLY A 364 9.14 -19.15 17.24
CA GLY A 364 8.08 -19.23 16.23
C GLY A 364 8.33 -20.31 15.17
N PHE A 365 9.56 -20.48 14.68
CA PHE A 365 9.90 -21.58 13.77
C PHE A 365 9.74 -22.94 14.44
N ILE A 366 10.20 -23.09 15.69
CA ILE A 366 10.10 -24.35 16.45
C ILE A 366 8.62 -24.69 16.70
N GLU A 367 7.82 -23.72 17.11
CA GLU A 367 6.38 -23.87 17.37
C GLU A 367 5.63 -24.31 16.11
N ALA A 368 5.93 -23.72 14.96
CA ALA A 368 5.36 -24.16 13.69
C ALA A 368 5.72 -25.61 13.37
N ALA A 369 7.01 -25.98 13.47
CA ALA A 369 7.48 -27.33 13.19
C ALA A 369 6.83 -28.39 14.10
N ILE A 370 6.63 -28.07 15.38
CA ILE A 370 5.93 -28.96 16.33
C ILE A 370 4.44 -29.03 15.99
N GLY A 371 3.77 -27.88 15.87
CA GLY A 371 2.33 -27.78 15.68
C GLY A 371 1.83 -28.32 14.34
N TYR A 372 2.68 -28.30 13.31
CA TYR A 372 2.39 -28.77 11.96
C TYR A 372 3.32 -29.91 11.52
N SER A 373 3.78 -30.74 12.45
CA SER A 373 4.70 -31.87 12.18
C SER A 373 4.21 -32.91 11.15
N GLY A 374 2.90 -32.98 10.88
CA GLY A 374 2.35 -33.79 9.79
C GLY A 374 2.58 -33.20 8.39
N ILE A 375 2.89 -31.91 8.30
CA ILE A 375 3.11 -31.16 7.07
C ILE A 375 4.58 -30.76 6.92
N ILE A 376 5.23 -30.31 7.99
CA ILE A 376 6.58 -29.77 7.98
C ILE A 376 7.61 -30.90 8.04
N ASP A 377 8.47 -30.98 7.03
CA ASP A 377 9.66 -31.81 7.05
C ASP A 377 10.89 -31.02 7.50
N THR A 378 11.37 -31.29 8.72
CA THR A 378 12.57 -30.63 9.26
C THR A 378 13.88 -31.28 8.80
N SER A 379 13.87 -32.42 8.09
CA SER A 379 15.11 -32.98 7.53
C SER A 379 15.56 -32.21 6.28
N LYS A 380 14.64 -31.50 5.62
CA LYS A 380 14.87 -30.68 4.42
C LYS A 380 14.34 -29.27 4.63
N VAL A 381 15.23 -28.34 4.98
CA VAL A 381 14.83 -26.97 5.38
C VAL A 381 15.53 -25.89 4.57
N GLY A 382 14.83 -24.81 4.27
CA GLY A 382 15.41 -23.57 3.78
C GLY A 382 15.17 -22.44 4.76
N PHE A 383 16.10 -21.50 4.89
CA PHE A 383 15.83 -20.24 5.58
C PHE A 383 15.95 -19.08 4.60
N LEU A 384 14.84 -18.35 4.44
CA LEU A 384 14.77 -17.14 3.65
C LEU A 384 14.69 -15.96 4.62
N GLY A 385 15.49 -14.93 4.39
CA GLY A 385 15.53 -13.78 5.29
C GLY A 385 15.70 -12.49 4.51
N PHE A 386 14.86 -11.50 4.79
CA PHE A 386 14.89 -10.20 4.16
C PHE A 386 15.16 -9.09 5.18
N SER A 387 16.03 -8.12 4.84
CA SER A 387 16.36 -6.98 5.71
C SER A 387 16.73 -7.43 7.13
N SER A 388 16.12 -6.88 8.18
CA SER A 388 16.33 -7.34 9.56
C SER A 388 16.08 -8.84 9.78
N GLY A 389 15.16 -9.46 9.02
CA GLY A 389 14.95 -10.91 9.02
C GLY A 389 16.13 -11.68 8.39
N GLY A 390 16.74 -11.13 7.34
CA GLY A 390 18.00 -11.62 6.79
C GLY A 390 19.15 -11.55 7.79
N GLY A 391 19.09 -10.55 8.67
CA GLY A 391 19.98 -10.39 9.80
C GLY A 391 19.87 -11.47 10.88
N VAL A 392 18.75 -12.19 10.99
CA VAL A 392 18.56 -13.16 12.07
C VAL A 392 18.74 -14.62 11.65
N ILE A 393 18.60 -14.92 10.35
CA ILE A 393 18.55 -16.32 9.89
C ILE A 393 19.87 -17.06 10.06
N THR A 394 21.03 -16.39 10.08
CA THR A 394 22.34 -17.06 10.23
C THR A 394 22.44 -17.79 11.58
N SER A 395 22.22 -17.06 12.69
CA SER A 395 22.34 -17.62 14.03
C SER A 395 21.19 -18.57 14.37
N ILE A 396 19.97 -18.25 13.93
CA ILE A 396 18.79 -19.08 14.15
C ILE A 396 18.94 -20.43 13.44
N SER A 397 19.33 -20.43 12.17
CA SER A 397 19.50 -21.66 11.42
C SER A 397 20.61 -22.53 12.02
N TYR A 398 21.77 -21.94 12.38
CA TYR A 398 22.85 -22.64 13.07
C TYR A 398 22.37 -23.32 14.36
N TYR A 399 21.56 -22.62 15.17
CA TYR A 399 20.95 -23.20 16.36
C TYR A 399 20.08 -24.41 16.06
N LEU A 400 19.23 -24.30 15.05
CA LEU A 400 18.30 -25.36 14.68
C LEU A 400 19.04 -26.57 14.10
N TYR A 401 20.15 -26.33 13.39
CA TYR A 401 21.04 -27.38 12.90
C TYR A 401 21.72 -28.13 14.03
N GLU A 402 22.41 -27.43 14.93
CA GLU A 402 23.18 -28.03 16.02
C GLU A 402 22.30 -28.71 17.07
N LYS A 403 21.20 -28.05 17.45
CA LYS A 403 20.36 -28.52 18.57
C LYS A 403 19.34 -29.57 18.16
N TYR A 404 18.78 -29.45 16.96
CA TYR A 404 17.65 -30.28 16.52
C TYR A 404 17.95 -31.12 15.27
N GLY A 405 19.15 -31.02 14.68
CA GLY A 405 19.50 -31.76 13.46
C GLY A 405 18.69 -31.33 12.24
N TRP A 406 18.18 -30.09 12.21
CA TRP A 406 17.38 -29.64 11.07
C TRP A 406 18.24 -29.59 9.80
N GLY A 407 17.65 -30.01 8.67
CA GLY A 407 18.31 -29.90 7.37
C GLY A 407 19.42 -30.92 7.10
N GLU A 408 19.50 -32.02 7.86
CA GLU A 408 20.48 -33.10 7.62
C GLU A 408 20.42 -33.69 6.20
N GLU A 409 19.22 -33.77 5.61
CA GLU A 409 19.02 -34.27 4.24
C GLU A 409 19.10 -33.16 3.18
N GLY A 410 19.08 -31.89 3.59
CA GLY A 410 19.23 -30.76 2.68
C GLY A 410 18.91 -29.44 3.37
N ARG A 411 19.86 -28.49 3.33
CA ARG A 411 19.66 -27.15 3.85
C ARG A 411 20.20 -26.03 2.98
N PHE A 412 19.50 -24.90 2.98
CA PHE A 412 19.97 -23.68 2.33
C PHE A 412 19.65 -22.42 3.14
N LEU A 413 20.40 -21.36 2.85
CA LEU A 413 20.13 -19.99 3.28
C LEU A 413 19.98 -19.10 2.05
N PHE A 414 18.96 -18.24 2.04
CA PHE A 414 18.79 -17.21 1.03
C PHE A 414 18.64 -15.86 1.72
N TYR A 415 19.68 -15.03 1.61
CA TYR A 415 19.72 -13.69 2.14
C TYR A 415 19.26 -12.69 1.09
N LEU A 416 18.29 -11.85 1.46
CA LEU A 416 17.83 -10.71 0.68
C LEU A 416 18.20 -9.43 1.44
N SER A 417 19.30 -8.77 1.05
CA SER A 417 19.74 -7.48 1.60
C SER A 417 19.59 -7.35 3.14
N PRO A 418 20.33 -8.10 3.95
CA PRO A 418 20.19 -8.06 5.40
C PRO A 418 20.70 -6.73 5.99
N TRP A 419 19.87 -6.10 6.82
CA TRP A 419 20.15 -4.80 7.43
C TRP A 419 21.21 -4.89 8.55
N TYR A 420 21.21 -5.96 9.37
CA TYR A 420 22.17 -6.16 10.47
C TYR A 420 22.05 -7.53 11.17
N ASP A 421 23.16 -8.18 11.59
CA ASP A 421 23.13 -9.48 12.30
C ASP A 421 23.33 -9.35 13.83
N PHE A 422 22.26 -9.06 14.56
CA PHE A 422 22.26 -8.97 16.02
C PHE A 422 22.42 -10.34 16.75
N GLY A 423 22.36 -11.48 16.05
CA GLY A 423 22.26 -12.81 16.67
C GLY A 423 23.59 -13.44 16.99
N MET A 424 24.63 -12.96 16.31
CA MET A 424 26.01 -13.38 16.52
C MET A 424 26.50 -13.08 17.95
N LYS A 425 25.91 -12.11 18.64
CA LYS A 425 26.27 -11.76 20.03
C LYS A 425 25.67 -12.72 21.07
N GLU A 426 24.47 -13.25 20.81
CA GLU A 426 23.75 -14.14 21.75
C GLU A 426 24.41 -15.52 21.86
N TYR A 427 25.16 -15.94 20.83
CA TYR A 427 25.94 -17.18 20.79
C TYR A 427 27.28 -17.13 21.57
N ALA A 428 27.37 -16.21 22.54
CA ALA A 428 28.47 -16.03 23.49
C ALA A 428 29.77 -15.45 22.89
N ASP A 429 29.73 -14.21 22.39
CA ASP A 429 30.93 -13.47 21.97
C ASP A 429 31.76 -14.19 20.87
N ARG A 430 31.08 -14.89 19.93
CA ARG A 430 31.71 -15.88 19.04
C ARG A 430 31.12 -15.94 17.62
N GLY A 431 30.75 -14.80 17.03
CA GLY A 431 30.22 -14.77 15.65
C GLY A 431 31.16 -15.43 14.63
N GLU A 432 32.48 -15.19 14.74
CA GLU A 432 33.49 -15.83 13.88
C GLU A 432 33.50 -17.36 14.04
N TYR A 433 33.36 -17.87 15.27
CA TYR A 433 33.30 -19.31 15.54
C TYR A 433 32.09 -19.95 14.86
N LEU A 434 30.91 -19.32 14.97
CA LEU A 434 29.68 -19.81 14.35
C LEU A 434 29.86 -19.93 12.84
N LEU A 435 30.41 -18.89 12.20
CA LEU A 435 30.65 -18.87 10.75
C LEU A 435 31.68 -19.95 10.36
N ALA A 436 32.78 -20.09 11.11
CA ALA A 436 33.82 -21.07 10.86
C ALA A 436 33.37 -22.53 11.05
N HIS A 437 32.32 -22.78 11.84
CA HIS A 437 31.79 -24.12 12.10
C HIS A 437 30.43 -24.36 11.44
N PHE A 438 29.99 -23.46 10.56
CA PHE A 438 28.73 -23.60 9.86
C PHE A 438 28.68 -24.92 9.06
N PRO A 439 27.58 -25.70 9.10
CA PRO A 439 27.52 -27.00 8.44
C PRO A 439 27.77 -26.94 6.93
N SER A 440 28.81 -27.63 6.46
CA SER A 440 29.32 -27.54 5.08
C SER A 440 28.39 -28.04 3.98
N ASN A 441 27.32 -28.78 4.32
CA ASN A 441 26.29 -29.23 3.37
C ASN A 441 25.21 -28.15 3.10
N THR A 442 25.42 -26.91 3.56
CA THR A 442 24.53 -25.76 3.35
C THR A 442 24.81 -25.07 2.02
N LYS A 443 23.74 -24.73 1.30
CA LYS A 443 23.76 -23.96 0.05
C LYS A 443 23.40 -22.51 0.36
N ILE A 444 24.08 -21.53 -0.21
CA ILE A 444 23.84 -20.13 0.16
C ILE A 444 23.72 -19.21 -1.05
N ILE A 445 22.61 -18.48 -1.15
CA ILE A 445 22.55 -17.29 -2.01
C ILE A 445 22.59 -16.06 -1.12
N MET A 446 23.54 -15.17 -1.40
CA MET A 446 23.62 -13.85 -0.79
C MET A 446 23.28 -12.79 -1.83
N GLN A 447 22.11 -12.17 -1.72
CA GLN A 447 21.64 -11.19 -2.69
C GLN A 447 21.63 -9.78 -2.13
N ARG A 448 22.07 -8.82 -2.95
CA ARG A 448 22.00 -7.38 -2.69
C ARG A 448 21.51 -6.62 -3.91
N TYR A 449 20.92 -5.45 -3.69
CA TYR A 449 20.47 -4.53 -4.74
C TYR A 449 21.41 -3.32 -4.90
N ASP A 450 21.55 -2.81 -6.12
CA ASP A 450 22.51 -1.74 -6.42
C ASP A 450 22.12 -0.35 -5.91
N ARG A 451 20.83 -0.11 -5.60
CA ARG A 451 20.35 1.10 -4.93
C ARG A 451 20.00 0.87 -3.47
N ASP A 452 20.57 -0.15 -2.86
CA ASP A 452 20.43 -0.41 -1.44
C ASP A 452 21.42 0.42 -0.62
N GLU A 453 20.93 1.15 0.37
CA GLU A 453 21.70 2.05 1.23
C GLU A 453 22.22 1.38 2.51
N ASP A 454 21.79 0.15 2.80
CA ASP A 454 22.17 -0.59 3.99
C ASP A 454 23.66 -0.95 4.03
N ASP A 455 24.22 -1.19 5.23
CA ASP A 455 25.62 -1.57 5.40
C ASP A 455 25.97 -2.88 4.66
N PRO A 456 26.70 -2.83 3.52
CA PRO A 456 27.05 -4.02 2.74
C PRO A 456 27.98 -4.97 3.47
N ARG A 457 28.71 -4.47 4.46
CA ARG A 457 29.75 -5.23 5.15
C ARG A 457 29.15 -6.40 5.92
N THR A 458 27.88 -6.30 6.37
CA THR A 458 27.19 -7.42 7.01
C THR A 458 27.16 -8.66 6.12
N LEU A 459 26.76 -8.53 4.85
CA LEU A 459 26.78 -9.66 3.90
C LEU A 459 28.20 -10.10 3.56
N ILE A 460 29.11 -9.14 3.33
CA ILE A 460 30.49 -9.44 2.93
C ILE A 460 31.20 -10.25 4.02
N ASP A 461 31.06 -9.85 5.28
CA ASP A 461 31.69 -10.54 6.41
C ASP A 461 31.15 -11.97 6.55
N ILE A 462 29.83 -12.17 6.45
CA ILE A 462 29.24 -13.52 6.46
C ILE A 462 29.80 -14.31 5.26
N TYR A 463 29.81 -13.75 4.05
CA TYR A 463 30.31 -14.44 2.85
C TYR A 463 31.74 -14.93 3.04
N ARG A 464 32.63 -14.08 3.57
CA ARG A 464 34.06 -14.39 3.71
C ARG A 464 34.34 -15.42 4.79
N HIS A 465 33.64 -15.33 5.92
CA HIS A 465 33.98 -16.12 7.11
C HIS A 465 33.16 -17.41 7.23
N ILE A 466 32.04 -17.54 6.52
CA ILE A 466 31.22 -18.75 6.59
C ILE A 466 31.90 -19.95 5.93
N ASN A 467 31.93 -21.09 6.64
CA ASN A 467 32.58 -22.34 6.25
C ASN A 467 31.79 -23.11 5.17
N ILE A 468 31.47 -22.42 4.08
CA ILE A 468 30.82 -22.97 2.89
C ILE A 468 31.73 -22.69 1.70
N PRO A 469 32.05 -23.71 0.87
CA PRO A 469 32.89 -23.50 -0.30
C PRO A 469 32.17 -22.63 -1.34
N ASN A 470 32.91 -21.84 -2.13
CA ASN A 470 32.37 -21.00 -3.21
C ASN A 470 31.63 -21.79 -4.30
N SER A 471 31.76 -23.12 -4.34
CA SER A 471 30.94 -23.97 -5.22
C SER A 471 29.51 -24.20 -4.69
N GLU A 472 29.25 -23.83 -3.44
CA GLU A 472 27.97 -24.01 -2.73
C GLU A 472 27.45 -22.67 -2.16
N LYS A 473 28.11 -21.55 -2.46
CA LYS A 473 27.62 -20.21 -2.15
C LYS A 473 27.92 -19.25 -3.29
N ASP A 474 27.00 -18.32 -3.57
CA ASP A 474 27.22 -17.23 -4.52
C ASP A 474 26.75 -15.90 -3.91
N PHE A 475 27.51 -14.83 -4.19
CA PHE A 475 27.07 -13.46 -3.97
C PHE A 475 26.51 -12.88 -5.27
N ILE A 476 25.26 -12.42 -5.22
CA ILE A 476 24.50 -11.90 -6.36
C ILE A 476 24.20 -10.42 -6.14
N LEU A 477 24.68 -9.56 -7.04
CA LEU A 477 24.30 -8.17 -7.12
C LEU A 477 23.26 -7.97 -8.22
N VAL A 478 22.08 -7.52 -7.82
CA VAL A 478 20.97 -7.20 -8.71
C VAL A 478 21.09 -5.74 -9.14
N ARG A 479 21.21 -5.53 -10.45
CA ARG A 479 21.30 -4.19 -11.04
C ARG A 479 19.92 -3.63 -11.36
N SER A 480 19.75 -2.35 -11.07
CA SER A 480 18.61 -1.56 -11.53
C SER A 480 18.55 -1.62 -13.05
N SER A 481 17.38 -1.94 -13.58
CA SER A 481 17.07 -1.85 -15.00
C SER A 481 16.38 -0.50 -15.29
N PRO A 482 16.30 -0.02 -16.55
CA PRO A 482 15.71 1.28 -16.89
C PRO A 482 14.34 1.56 -16.27
N ASN A 483 13.63 0.48 -15.94
CA ASN A 483 12.26 0.48 -15.47
C ASN A 483 12.09 -0.24 -14.12
N TYR A 484 13.05 -1.08 -13.71
CA TYR A 484 12.94 -1.85 -12.48
C TYR A 484 14.10 -1.46 -11.57
N PRO A 485 13.90 -0.48 -10.68
CA PRO A 485 14.94 -0.07 -9.75
C PRO A 485 15.15 -1.18 -8.72
N ALA A 486 16.39 -1.65 -8.58
CA ALA A 486 16.75 -2.65 -7.58
C ALA A 486 16.94 -1.94 -6.24
N LEU A 487 15.84 -1.79 -5.49
CA LEU A 487 15.77 -1.08 -4.20
C LEU A 487 15.75 -2.06 -3.03
N HIS A 488 16.08 -1.56 -1.83
CA HIS A 488 15.97 -2.31 -0.57
C HIS A 488 14.56 -2.84 -0.29
N THR A 489 13.53 -2.37 -0.99
CA THR A 489 12.17 -2.80 -0.74
C THR A 489 11.91 -4.23 -1.27
N ILE A 490 12.60 -4.71 -2.31
CA ILE A 490 12.42 -6.07 -2.91
C ILE A 490 12.73 -7.18 -1.87
N PRO A 491 11.85 -8.17 -1.63
CA PRO A 491 10.80 -8.70 -2.51
C PRO A 491 9.42 -8.02 -2.33
N TYR A 492 9.42 -6.86 -1.70
CA TYR A 492 8.24 -6.05 -1.44
C TYR A 492 8.33 -4.74 -2.22
N SER A 493 7.50 -4.57 -3.23
CA SER A 493 7.25 -3.22 -3.75
C SER A 493 6.01 -2.66 -3.04
N PRO A 494 6.13 -1.64 -2.15
CA PRO A 494 4.98 -0.98 -1.52
C PRO A 494 3.96 -0.47 -2.53
N SER A 495 4.42 -0.36 -3.77
CA SER A 495 3.76 0.28 -4.88
C SER A 495 3.08 -0.68 -5.85
N TYR A 496 3.57 -1.92 -5.99
CA TYR A 496 3.29 -2.76 -7.17
C TYR A 496 2.88 -4.20 -6.94
N GLY A 497 2.90 -4.71 -5.71
CA GLY A 497 2.96 -6.16 -5.55
C GLY A 497 4.25 -6.70 -6.16
N ALA A 498 4.24 -7.94 -6.70
CA ALA A 498 5.42 -8.55 -7.31
C ALA A 498 5.66 -8.05 -8.74
N ASP A 499 6.84 -7.51 -9.02
CA ASP A 499 7.29 -7.04 -10.32
C ASP A 499 8.31 -8.01 -10.98
N ALA A 500 8.92 -7.60 -12.10
CA ALA A 500 9.88 -8.45 -12.82
C ALA A 500 11.06 -8.91 -11.96
N LEU A 501 11.59 -8.04 -11.11
CA LEU A 501 12.69 -8.39 -10.24
C LEU A 501 12.23 -9.45 -9.23
N ASP A 502 11.02 -9.36 -8.69
CA ASP A 502 10.49 -10.42 -7.81
C ASP A 502 10.48 -11.80 -8.49
N TYR A 503 9.98 -11.88 -9.72
CA TYR A 503 9.95 -13.15 -10.45
C TYR A 503 11.35 -13.65 -10.84
N TYR A 504 12.20 -12.78 -11.40
CA TYR A 504 13.47 -13.19 -12.00
C TYR A 504 14.63 -13.28 -11.02
N VAL A 505 14.60 -12.52 -9.93
CA VAL A 505 15.67 -12.49 -8.91
C VAL A 505 15.22 -12.99 -7.54
N ILE A 506 13.95 -13.32 -7.33
CA ILE A 506 13.52 -13.99 -6.09
C ILE A 506 12.96 -15.36 -6.43
N PHE A 507 11.87 -15.44 -7.20
CA PHE A 507 11.12 -16.68 -7.41
C PHE A 507 11.95 -17.71 -8.17
N ARG A 508 12.64 -17.27 -9.22
CA ARG A 508 13.59 -18.11 -9.98
C ARG A 508 14.68 -18.70 -9.09
N PHE A 509 15.32 -17.87 -8.26
CA PHE A 509 16.41 -18.34 -7.40
C PHE A 509 15.92 -19.20 -6.24
N ILE A 510 14.80 -18.88 -5.57
CA ILE A 510 14.28 -19.73 -4.49
C ILE A 510 13.82 -21.09 -5.00
N ASP A 511 13.20 -21.16 -6.19
CA ASP A 511 12.78 -22.40 -6.84
C ASP A 511 13.99 -23.26 -7.22
N ALA A 512 14.96 -22.68 -7.93
CA ALA A 512 16.19 -23.37 -8.31
C ALA A 512 17.00 -23.83 -7.07
N LEU A 513 17.16 -22.98 -6.07
CA LEU A 513 17.91 -23.29 -4.85
C LEU A 513 17.23 -24.44 -4.08
N SER A 514 15.90 -24.43 -4.01
CA SER A 514 15.12 -25.46 -3.34
C SER A 514 15.18 -26.79 -4.09
N ARG A 515 15.08 -26.80 -5.42
CA ARG A 515 15.22 -28.01 -6.24
C ARG A 515 16.62 -28.62 -6.15
N TYR A 516 17.66 -27.79 -6.22
CA TYR A 516 19.02 -28.25 -6.01
C TYR A 516 19.19 -28.83 -4.60
N THR A 517 18.72 -28.11 -3.58
CA THR A 517 18.95 -28.49 -2.19
C THR A 517 18.21 -29.75 -1.77
N PHE A 518 16.93 -29.89 -2.15
CA PHE A 518 16.05 -30.94 -1.64
C PHE A 518 16.02 -32.20 -2.50
N PHE A 519 16.39 -32.06 -3.79
CA PHE A 519 16.32 -33.13 -4.78
C PHE A 519 17.62 -33.32 -5.57
N ASN A 520 18.70 -32.59 -5.24
CA ASN A 520 20.01 -32.68 -5.91
C ASN A 520 19.95 -32.40 -7.43
N ASP A 521 19.01 -31.56 -7.86
CA ASP A 521 18.83 -31.15 -9.26
C ASP A 521 20.02 -30.29 -9.75
N GLN A 522 20.85 -30.87 -10.63
CA GLN A 522 22.06 -30.22 -11.11
C GLN A 522 21.79 -29.09 -12.12
N GLU A 523 20.68 -29.14 -12.85
CA GLU A 523 20.29 -28.01 -13.70
C GLU A 523 19.84 -26.83 -12.83
N ALA A 524 19.16 -27.13 -11.72
CA ALA A 524 18.80 -26.12 -10.73
C ALA A 524 20.04 -25.49 -10.09
N LYS A 525 21.11 -26.29 -9.85
CA LYS A 525 22.40 -25.75 -9.39
C LYS A 525 22.95 -24.71 -10.34
N ARG A 526 22.90 -24.94 -11.66
CA ARG A 526 23.41 -23.97 -12.66
C ARG A 526 22.67 -22.65 -12.64
N VAL A 527 21.42 -22.63 -12.18
CA VAL A 527 20.61 -21.42 -12.04
C VAL A 527 20.83 -20.76 -10.68
N ALA A 528 20.82 -21.52 -9.59
CA ALA A 528 20.92 -21.00 -8.23
C ALA A 528 22.36 -20.62 -7.83
N LEU A 529 23.31 -21.52 -8.11
CA LEU A 529 24.72 -21.48 -7.69
C LEU A 529 25.63 -21.78 -8.89
N GLY A 530 25.35 -21.11 -10.00
CA GLY A 530 26.03 -21.31 -11.28
C GLY A 530 27.42 -20.69 -11.36
N ASN A 531 27.85 -19.95 -10.33
CA ASN A 531 29.12 -19.20 -10.29
C ASN A 531 29.34 -18.37 -11.58
N GLY A 532 28.36 -17.54 -11.93
CA GLY A 532 28.40 -16.67 -13.11
C GLY A 532 28.01 -17.34 -14.42
N ALA A 533 27.55 -18.60 -14.40
CA ALA A 533 27.03 -19.28 -15.57
C ALA A 533 25.91 -18.48 -16.26
N ARG A 534 25.79 -18.64 -17.58
CA ARG A 534 24.78 -17.93 -18.38
C ARG A 534 23.37 -18.18 -17.83
N GLU A 535 23.08 -19.41 -17.41
CA GLU A 535 21.79 -19.82 -16.87
C GLU A 535 21.47 -19.21 -15.49
N GLN A 536 22.44 -18.62 -14.80
CA GLN A 536 22.26 -17.87 -13.56
C GLN A 536 22.15 -16.36 -13.87
N VAL A 537 23.12 -15.80 -14.60
CA VAL A 537 23.25 -14.34 -14.77
C VAL A 537 22.26 -13.72 -15.75
N LYS A 538 21.91 -14.44 -16.83
CA LYS A 538 21.09 -13.86 -17.89
C LYS A 538 19.63 -13.75 -17.45
N LEU A 539 19.12 -12.52 -17.47
CA LEU A 539 17.70 -12.23 -17.30
C LEU A 539 17.01 -12.06 -18.67
N THR A 540 15.69 -11.85 -18.66
CA THR A 540 14.90 -11.66 -19.90
C THR A 540 15.11 -10.27 -20.53
N GLN A 541 14.55 -10.06 -21.73
CA GLN A 541 14.64 -8.79 -22.44
C GLN A 541 14.01 -7.64 -21.63
N GLY A 542 14.81 -6.61 -21.34
CA GLY A 542 14.37 -5.44 -20.56
C GLY A 542 14.89 -5.40 -19.11
N LEU A 543 15.50 -6.50 -18.65
CA LEU A 543 16.23 -6.55 -17.38
C LEU A 543 17.74 -6.56 -17.62
N ASN A 544 18.47 -5.85 -16.76
CA ASN A 544 19.90 -5.97 -16.65
C ASN A 544 20.26 -7.33 -16.02
N ASP A 545 21.31 -7.97 -16.54
CA ASP A 545 21.81 -9.21 -15.97
C ASP A 545 22.25 -9.01 -14.52
N VAL A 546 22.12 -10.05 -13.69
CA VAL A 546 22.69 -10.02 -12.35
C VAL A 546 24.19 -10.26 -12.43
N GLU A 547 24.94 -9.66 -11.51
CA GLU A 547 26.38 -9.89 -11.35
C GLU A 547 26.62 -10.91 -10.24
N VAL A 548 27.44 -11.92 -10.51
CA VAL A 548 27.82 -12.95 -9.54
C VAL A 548 29.31 -12.83 -9.27
N THR A 549 29.71 -12.90 -8.00
CA THR A 549 31.12 -12.75 -7.61
C THR A 549 31.47 -13.54 -6.36
N ASP A 550 32.75 -13.93 -6.30
CA ASP A 550 33.41 -14.43 -5.09
C ASP A 550 34.11 -13.33 -4.28
N TYR A 551 34.13 -12.10 -4.80
CA TYR A 551 34.81 -10.93 -4.23
C TYR A 551 33.83 -9.75 -4.12
N PRO A 552 32.78 -9.83 -3.28
CA PRO A 552 31.72 -8.83 -3.21
C PRO A 552 32.23 -7.43 -2.85
N GLU A 553 33.34 -7.34 -2.11
CA GLU A 553 33.98 -6.07 -1.76
C GLU A 553 34.45 -5.25 -2.97
N ARG A 554 34.62 -5.87 -4.13
CA ARG A 554 35.05 -5.19 -5.36
C ARG A 554 33.88 -4.64 -6.18
N LEU A 555 32.66 -5.08 -5.89
CA LEU A 555 31.46 -4.68 -6.64
C LEU A 555 30.63 -3.60 -5.95
N LEU A 556 30.85 -3.41 -4.65
CA LEU A 556 30.03 -2.55 -3.80
C LEU A 556 30.79 -1.28 -3.43
N ASP A 557 30.08 -0.17 -3.40
CA ASP A 557 30.60 1.10 -2.90
C ASP A 557 30.60 1.07 -1.37
N ILE A 558 31.76 0.73 -0.79
CA ILE A 558 31.92 0.61 0.66
C ILE A 558 32.41 1.95 1.20
N LYS A 559 31.59 2.56 2.05
CA LYS A 559 31.90 3.83 2.72
C LYS A 559 32.89 3.61 3.87
N PRO A 560 33.58 4.66 4.34
CA PRO A 560 34.29 4.66 5.61
C PRO A 560 33.44 4.13 6.78
N SER A 561 34.08 3.41 7.70
CA SER A 561 33.39 2.66 8.77
C SER A 561 32.51 3.51 9.67
N ASP A 562 32.94 4.75 9.91
CA ASP A 562 32.29 5.74 10.77
C ASP A 562 31.03 6.37 10.15
N GLU A 563 30.79 6.17 8.85
CA GLU A 563 29.55 6.59 8.18
C GLU A 563 28.36 5.64 8.42
N TYR A 564 28.62 4.42 8.92
CA TYR A 564 27.58 3.44 9.21
C TYR A 564 27.11 3.51 10.66
N ALA A 565 25.85 3.14 10.91
CA ALA A 565 25.25 3.12 12.25
C ALA A 565 26.05 2.27 13.27
N TYR A 566 26.73 1.23 12.77
CA TYR A 566 27.53 0.29 13.55
C TYR A 566 28.95 0.14 12.97
N PRO A 567 29.87 1.06 13.27
CA PRO A 567 31.27 0.95 12.85
C PRO A 567 31.94 -0.32 13.39
N CYS A 568 32.91 -0.88 12.67
CA CYS A 568 33.59 -2.14 13.06
C CYS A 568 34.22 -2.04 14.46
N ILE A 569 34.76 -0.88 14.83
CA ILE A 569 35.49 -0.67 16.09
C ILE A 569 34.60 -0.58 17.34
N ARG A 570 33.27 -0.43 17.20
CA ARG A 570 32.39 -0.27 18.36
C ARG A 570 32.04 -1.61 19.01
N ASP A 571 32.07 -1.69 20.34
CA ASP A 571 31.70 -2.88 21.13
C ASP A 571 30.24 -3.34 20.94
N ILE A 572 29.39 -2.45 20.44
CA ILE A 572 28.00 -2.76 20.09
C ILE A 572 27.88 -3.47 18.73
N ASN A 573 28.95 -3.52 17.93
CA ASN A 573 28.96 -4.22 16.65
C ASN A 573 29.17 -5.73 16.89
N PRO A 574 28.18 -6.60 16.60
CA PRO A 574 28.27 -8.04 16.81
C PRO A 574 29.26 -8.69 15.82
N ARG A 575 29.70 -7.95 14.80
CA ARG A 575 30.76 -8.36 13.87
C ARG A 575 32.14 -7.90 14.31
N LYS A 576 32.29 -7.13 15.39
CA LYS A 576 33.55 -6.44 15.76
C LYS A 576 34.81 -7.32 15.64
N ASP A 577 34.71 -8.59 15.99
CA ASP A 577 35.87 -9.51 15.98
C ASP A 577 36.33 -9.95 14.58
N PHE A 578 35.49 -9.78 13.55
CA PHE A 578 35.74 -10.21 12.17
C PHE A 578 35.29 -9.20 11.10
N CYS A 579 34.85 -8.01 11.52
CA CYS A 579 34.41 -6.92 10.66
C CYS A 579 35.61 -6.27 9.99
N TYR A 580 35.63 -6.25 8.66
CA TYR A 580 36.70 -5.61 7.90
C TYR A 580 36.38 -4.14 7.61
N ASP A 581 37.27 -3.24 8.04
CA ASP A 581 37.33 -1.89 7.51
C ASP A 581 38.10 -1.93 6.19
N PHE A 582 37.36 -1.81 5.10
CA PHE A 582 37.93 -1.63 3.77
C PHE A 582 38.50 -0.22 3.70
N ILE A 583 39.77 -0.05 4.08
CA ILE A 583 40.50 1.18 3.78
C ILE A 583 40.72 1.16 2.27
N ILE A 584 39.90 1.90 1.53
CA ILE A 584 40.12 2.16 0.11
C ILE A 584 41.35 3.07 0.04
N GLU A 585 42.50 2.52 -0.38
CA GLU A 585 43.66 3.30 -0.82
C GLU A 585 43.41 3.95 -2.19
#